data_AF-A0A165CYT6-F1
#
_entry.id   AF-A0A165CYT6-F1
#
_cell.length_a   1.000
_cell.length_b   1.000
_cell.length_c   1.000
_cell.angle_alpha   90.00
_cell.angle_beta   90.00
_cell.angle_gamma   90.00
#
_symmetry.space_group_name_H-M   'P 1'
#
loop_
_entity.id
_entity.type
_entity.pdbx_description
1 polymer ?
#
loop_
_entity_poly.entity_id
_entity_poly.type
_entity_poly.pdbx_seq_one_letter_code
_entity_poly.pdbx_strand_id
1 'polypeptide(L)'
;MDYVLGSSDDATQDAAPRIDHKLPAEELDTEFKKEFPPDPIIGSEMDDAARVWKVYRKEANAHDTALLDGWSSTLDILLIFAGLFSAVATAFVIESYQLLQPDSAAYTAAALYILVSATNHSTGITLPPPPDLQYASSLARWINGLWFTSILLSLIVALLSILVKQWIGEYRARNLASAKSPRAWAHRREVYFQALTAWPVAELVSLLPIMLHMSLFLFFAGVIAFLWTLDITIGIWIICLGSLLCVFYLGCTLVPLWIPQCPTSTPLVHQLRRGIMSIEILGLRAFAAALPAFLKVKDRVVPRFLTRQRSALSRLQDSVSILPVTISPPVGQPEVPMALQDRIKEMVEQVTAQRRDISAVSQRIEQRKDELDGSAIYWIIFDVSDSDAVAVGIQALGAIHPSSLMAERFRLLHPVRWDNILTRSAAGTSVAEAIRVHRSQACMMPSGSDWMTFSRVFDVLLHLWKIPLLGSFRSEQSTRSSRSKVANFLTS
;
A
#
# COMPACT_ATOMS: atom_id res chain seq x y z
N MET A 1 35.23 42.95 -49.70
CA MET A 1 36.63 42.49 -49.68
C MET A 1 36.73 41.46 -48.60
N ASP A 2 36.69 40.21 -49.03
CA ASP A 2 36.84 39.03 -48.18
C ASP A 2 38.33 38.80 -47.91
N TYR A 3 38.66 38.32 -46.71
CA TYR A 3 39.86 37.51 -46.53
C TYR A 3 39.55 36.35 -45.59
N VAL A 4 39.71 35.15 -46.14
CA VAL A 4 39.57 33.85 -45.48
C VAL A 4 40.94 33.40 -44.99
N LEU A 5 41.02 32.88 -43.76
CA LEU A 5 42.00 31.89 -43.24
C LEU A 5 41.76 31.73 -41.72
N GLY A 6 41.63 30.54 -41.14
CA GLY A 6 41.56 29.20 -41.72
C GLY A 6 41.03 28.19 -40.68
N SER A 7 40.68 26.97 -41.12
CA SER A 7 40.27 25.90 -40.20
C SER A 7 41.45 25.41 -39.35
N SER A 8 41.16 25.09 -38.09
CA SER A 8 41.92 24.11 -37.31
C SER A 8 40.94 23.34 -36.44
N ASP A 9 40.39 22.27 -37.00
CA ASP A 9 39.77 21.18 -36.25
C ASP A 9 40.82 20.55 -35.31
N ASP A 10 40.59 20.55 -34.00
CA ASP A 10 41.07 19.49 -33.08
C ASP A 10 40.54 19.68 -31.65
N ALA A 11 39.38 19.07 -31.36
CA ALA A 11 38.95 18.72 -29.99
C ALA A 11 37.81 17.68 -29.96
N THR A 12 37.66 16.86 -31.00
CA THR A 12 36.76 15.71 -30.94
C THR A 12 37.46 14.61 -30.15
N GLN A 13 37.14 14.44 -28.86
CA GLN A 13 37.58 13.27 -28.12
C GLN A 13 36.90 12.03 -28.71
N ASP A 14 37.69 11.18 -29.38
CA ASP A 14 37.25 9.92 -29.98
C ASP A 14 36.67 8.96 -28.93
N ALA A 15 35.36 9.05 -28.70
CA ALA A 15 34.61 7.94 -28.15
C ALA A 15 34.56 6.83 -29.22
N ALA A 16 35.22 5.70 -28.95
CA ALA A 16 35.27 4.57 -29.87
C ALA A 16 33.85 4.17 -30.34
N PRO A 17 33.67 3.83 -31.64
CA PRO A 17 32.35 3.50 -32.16
C PRO A 17 31.75 2.32 -31.39
N ARG A 18 30.50 2.47 -30.92
CA ARG A 18 29.76 1.34 -30.36
C ARG A 18 29.62 0.27 -31.43
N ILE A 19 30.19 -0.91 -31.18
CA ILE A 19 30.05 -2.04 -32.07
C ILE A 19 28.79 -2.80 -31.64
N ASP A 20 27.71 -2.63 -32.40
CA ASP A 20 26.44 -3.29 -32.14
C ASP A 20 26.53 -4.78 -32.48
N HIS A 21 26.87 -5.60 -31.49
CA HIS A 21 26.92 -7.06 -31.65
C HIS A 21 25.50 -7.63 -31.77
N LYS A 22 25.10 -7.95 -33.01
CA LYS A 22 23.82 -8.58 -33.32
C LYS A 22 23.87 -10.07 -33.00
N LEU A 23 22.86 -10.56 -32.29
CA LEU A 23 22.65 -11.98 -32.01
C LEU A 23 22.11 -12.69 -33.27
N PRO A 24 22.33 -14.02 -33.42
CA PRO A 24 21.69 -14.79 -34.48
C PRO A 24 20.17 -14.70 -34.35
N ALA A 25 19.47 -14.63 -35.49
CA ALA A 25 18.02 -14.55 -35.52
C ALA A 25 17.41 -15.83 -34.91
N GLU A 26 16.49 -15.66 -33.98
CA GLU A 26 15.82 -16.75 -33.27
C GLU A 26 14.51 -17.11 -33.97
N GLU A 27 14.18 -18.41 -33.99
CA GLU A 27 12.89 -18.87 -34.51
C GLU A 27 11.76 -18.48 -33.55
N LEU A 28 10.72 -17.83 -34.10
CA LEU A 28 9.52 -17.42 -33.37
C LEU A 28 8.54 -18.60 -33.27
N ASP A 29 9.00 -19.68 -32.65
CA ASP A 29 8.34 -20.98 -32.62
C ASP A 29 7.14 -21.04 -31.66
N THR A 30 7.19 -20.31 -30.54
CA THR A 30 6.07 -20.17 -29.59
C THR A 30 5.27 -18.88 -29.79
N GLU A 31 3.98 -18.91 -29.45
CA GLU A 31 3.12 -17.70 -29.46
C GLU A 31 3.69 -16.58 -28.60
N PHE A 32 4.32 -16.91 -27.46
CA PHE A 32 5.03 -15.95 -26.62
C PHE A 32 6.14 -15.21 -27.38
N LYS A 33 7.00 -15.94 -28.13
CA LYS A 33 8.06 -15.30 -28.94
C LYS A 33 7.50 -14.52 -30.13
N LYS A 34 6.36 -14.92 -30.71
CA LYS A 34 5.68 -14.16 -31.77
C LYS A 34 5.12 -12.83 -31.25
N GLU A 35 4.52 -12.84 -30.07
CA GLU A 35 3.98 -11.65 -29.39
C GLU A 35 5.12 -10.74 -28.87
N PHE A 36 6.20 -11.35 -28.37
CA PHE A 36 7.37 -10.71 -27.78
C PHE A 36 8.66 -11.17 -28.46
N PRO A 37 8.99 -10.67 -29.66
CA PRO A 37 10.20 -11.04 -30.36
C PRO A 37 11.46 -10.65 -29.56
N PRO A 38 12.49 -11.51 -29.52
CA PRO A 38 13.71 -11.27 -28.76
C PRO A 38 14.50 -10.06 -29.30
N ASP A 39 15.15 -9.34 -28.40
CA ASP A 39 15.94 -8.16 -28.77
C ASP A 39 17.18 -8.56 -29.59
N PRO A 40 17.44 -7.91 -30.75
CA PRO A 40 18.42 -8.37 -31.72
C PRO A 40 19.87 -7.98 -31.41
N ILE A 41 20.09 -7.02 -30.50
CA ILE A 41 21.40 -6.51 -30.10
C ILE A 41 21.67 -6.97 -28.67
N ILE A 42 22.84 -7.54 -28.41
CA ILE A 42 23.23 -7.90 -27.05
C ILE A 42 23.55 -6.62 -26.25
N GLY A 43 22.85 -6.40 -25.13
CA GLY A 43 22.94 -5.18 -24.32
C GLY A 43 21.73 -4.26 -24.42
N SER A 44 20.88 -4.42 -25.44
CA SER A 44 19.65 -3.61 -25.56
C SER A 44 18.46 -4.17 -24.77
N GLU A 45 18.63 -5.23 -23.97
CA GLU A 45 17.53 -5.90 -23.25
C GLU A 45 16.90 -5.04 -22.14
N MET A 46 17.50 -3.90 -21.79
CA MET A 46 16.93 -2.89 -20.89
C MET A 46 16.64 -1.54 -21.58
N ASP A 47 16.86 -1.42 -22.89
CA ASP A 47 16.54 -0.20 -23.63
C ASP A 47 15.05 0.12 -23.55
N ASP A 48 14.70 1.38 -23.80
CA ASP A 48 13.35 1.94 -23.63
C ASP A 48 12.23 1.14 -24.31
N ALA A 49 12.55 0.46 -25.42
CA ALA A 49 11.63 -0.35 -26.23
C ALA A 49 11.89 -1.88 -26.16
N ALA A 50 12.75 -2.34 -25.25
CA ALA A 50 13.17 -3.74 -25.11
C ALA A 50 12.00 -4.70 -24.83
N ARG A 51 12.21 -6.00 -25.11
CA ARG A 51 11.23 -7.06 -24.89
C ARG A 51 10.71 -7.09 -23.45
N VAL A 52 11.60 -6.96 -22.47
CA VAL A 52 11.25 -7.09 -21.04
C VAL A 52 10.17 -6.10 -20.59
N TRP A 53 10.17 -4.87 -21.10
CA TRP A 53 9.17 -3.86 -20.76
C TRP A 53 7.80 -4.10 -21.40
N LYS A 54 7.76 -4.80 -22.54
CA LYS A 54 6.52 -5.20 -23.21
C LYS A 54 5.87 -6.37 -22.47
N VAL A 55 6.69 -7.35 -22.07
CA VAL A 55 6.28 -8.48 -21.21
C VAL A 55 5.80 -7.96 -19.85
N TYR A 56 6.59 -7.10 -19.18
CA TYR A 56 6.17 -6.42 -17.94
C TYR A 56 4.80 -5.77 -18.09
N ARG A 57 4.59 -4.99 -19.16
CA ARG A 57 3.31 -4.31 -19.39
C ARG A 57 2.13 -5.27 -19.48
N LYS A 58 2.28 -6.41 -20.16
CA LYS A 58 1.21 -7.42 -20.27
C LYS A 58 0.85 -7.99 -18.89
N GLU A 59 1.84 -8.53 -18.20
CA GLU A 59 1.65 -9.19 -16.90
C GLU A 59 1.17 -8.18 -15.84
N ALA A 60 1.77 -6.99 -15.79
CA ALA A 60 1.38 -5.90 -14.90
C ALA A 60 -0.07 -5.47 -15.12
N ASN A 61 -0.50 -5.30 -16.38
CA ASN A 61 -1.86 -4.87 -16.69
C ASN A 61 -2.88 -5.98 -16.40
N ALA A 62 -2.54 -7.25 -16.64
CA ALA A 62 -3.39 -8.39 -16.28
C ALA A 62 -3.58 -8.48 -14.75
N HIS A 63 -2.49 -8.39 -13.98
CA HIS A 63 -2.50 -8.36 -12.52
C HIS A 63 -3.34 -7.18 -11.97
N ASP A 64 -3.05 -5.96 -12.43
CA ASP A 64 -3.72 -4.76 -11.92
C ASP A 64 -5.21 -4.75 -12.30
N THR A 65 -5.56 -5.24 -13.50
CA THR A 65 -6.96 -5.39 -13.92
C THR A 65 -7.70 -6.36 -13.01
N ALA A 66 -7.16 -7.57 -12.78
CA ALA A 66 -7.78 -8.59 -11.93
C ALA A 66 -7.99 -8.10 -10.49
N LEU A 67 -6.99 -7.43 -9.90
CA LEU A 67 -7.07 -6.84 -8.56
C LEU A 67 -8.18 -5.78 -8.48
N LEU A 68 -8.18 -4.83 -9.41
CA LEU A 68 -9.08 -3.68 -9.39
C LEU A 68 -10.53 -4.06 -9.77
N ASP A 69 -10.74 -5.05 -10.64
CA ASP A 69 -12.07 -5.56 -10.98
C ASP A 69 -12.69 -6.32 -9.78
N GLY A 70 -11.88 -7.12 -9.06
CA GLY A 70 -12.32 -7.77 -7.81
C GLY A 70 -12.77 -6.77 -6.75
N TRP A 71 -12.03 -5.67 -6.58
CA TRP A 71 -12.45 -4.56 -5.71
C TRP A 71 -13.71 -3.88 -6.25
N SER A 72 -13.75 -3.50 -7.53
CA SER A 72 -14.92 -2.81 -8.12
C SER A 72 -16.21 -3.63 -7.98
N SER A 73 -16.16 -4.95 -8.26
CA SER A 73 -17.29 -5.86 -8.14
C SER A 73 -17.80 -5.95 -6.70
N THR A 74 -16.89 -6.01 -5.72
CA THR A 74 -17.24 -5.96 -4.29
C THR A 74 -17.95 -4.65 -3.94
N LEU A 75 -17.43 -3.51 -4.42
CA LEU A 75 -18.00 -2.19 -4.16
C LEU A 75 -19.38 -1.99 -4.81
N ASP A 76 -19.63 -2.58 -5.98
CA ASP A 76 -20.97 -2.58 -6.61
C ASP A 76 -22.01 -3.29 -5.75
N ILE A 77 -21.68 -4.48 -5.22
CA ILE A 77 -22.57 -5.24 -4.33
C ILE A 77 -22.88 -4.44 -3.05
N LEU A 78 -21.86 -3.82 -2.45
CA LEU A 78 -22.00 -2.98 -1.26
C LEU A 78 -22.88 -1.74 -1.54
N LEU A 79 -22.74 -1.11 -2.71
CA LEU A 79 -23.55 0.05 -3.09
C LEU A 79 -25.03 -0.31 -3.29
N ILE A 80 -25.31 -1.40 -4.00
CA ILE A 80 -26.68 -1.89 -4.21
C ILE A 80 -27.32 -2.25 -2.86
N PHE A 81 -26.60 -2.99 -2.02
CA PHE A 81 -27.11 -3.35 -0.68
C PHE A 81 -27.32 -2.12 0.19
N ALA A 82 -26.35 -1.20 0.28
CA ALA A 82 -26.47 0.01 1.08
C ALA A 82 -27.65 0.89 0.64
N GLY A 83 -27.90 1.02 -0.67
CA GLY A 83 -29.07 1.75 -1.19
C GLY A 83 -30.40 1.09 -0.81
N LEU A 84 -30.56 -0.20 -1.10
CA LEU A 84 -31.78 -0.96 -0.77
C LEU A 84 -32.05 -1.01 0.74
N PHE A 85 -31.01 -1.28 1.52
CA PHE A 85 -31.08 -1.30 2.98
C PHE A 85 -31.48 0.07 3.55
N SER A 86 -30.87 1.16 3.07
CA SER A 86 -31.20 2.51 3.54
C SER A 86 -32.65 2.88 3.18
N ALA A 87 -33.17 2.45 2.03
CA ALA A 87 -34.57 2.66 1.67
C ALA A 87 -35.53 1.92 2.63
N VAL A 88 -35.27 0.65 2.94
CA VAL A 88 -36.06 -0.13 3.91
C VAL A 88 -35.97 0.50 5.30
N ALA A 89 -34.77 0.78 5.80
CA ALA A 89 -34.56 1.36 7.12
C ALA A 89 -35.19 2.76 7.26
N THR A 90 -35.24 3.56 6.18
CA THR A 90 -35.90 4.88 6.18
C THR A 90 -37.40 4.76 6.48
N ALA A 91 -38.10 3.73 5.98
CA ALA A 91 -39.51 3.52 6.28
C ALA A 91 -39.76 3.31 7.79
N PHE A 92 -38.89 2.52 8.44
CA PHE A 92 -38.95 2.34 9.90
C PHE A 92 -38.61 3.64 10.66
N VAL A 93 -37.62 4.41 10.21
CA VAL A 93 -37.26 5.70 10.82
C VAL A 93 -38.38 6.74 10.72
N ILE A 94 -39.16 6.77 9.63
CA ILE A 94 -40.32 7.65 9.48
C ILE A 94 -41.37 7.36 10.57
N GLU A 95 -41.59 6.09 10.93
CA GLU A 95 -42.48 5.69 12.02
C GLU A 95 -41.86 5.96 13.41
N SER A 96 -40.61 5.55 13.67
CA SER A 96 -40.02 5.74 15.01
C SER A 96 -39.75 7.20 15.35
N TYR A 97 -39.49 8.06 14.38
CA TYR A 97 -39.23 9.48 14.63
C TYR A 97 -40.43 10.16 15.29
N GLN A 98 -41.66 9.70 14.99
CA GLN A 98 -42.87 10.17 15.67
C GLN A 98 -42.84 9.87 17.18
N LEU A 99 -42.21 8.77 17.61
CA LEU A 99 -41.99 8.44 19.03
C LEU A 99 -41.02 9.40 19.74
N LEU A 100 -40.29 10.24 19.00
CA LEU A 100 -39.47 11.32 19.56
C LEU A 100 -40.24 12.64 19.71
N GLN A 101 -41.38 12.78 19.04
CA GLN A 101 -42.22 13.97 19.09
C GLN A 101 -43.28 13.85 20.19
N PRO A 102 -43.79 14.98 20.74
CA PRO A 102 -44.96 14.95 21.61
C PRO A 102 -46.19 14.44 20.84
N ASP A 103 -46.93 13.50 21.42
CA ASP A 103 -48.14 13.00 20.79
C ASP A 103 -49.22 14.11 20.73
N SER A 104 -49.62 14.44 19.51
CA SER A 104 -50.66 15.45 19.25
C SER A 104 -52.05 14.95 19.63
N ALA A 105 -52.30 13.64 19.63
CA ALA A 105 -53.54 13.06 20.14
C ALA A 105 -53.59 13.17 21.68
N ALA A 106 -52.52 12.82 22.39
CA ALA A 106 -52.39 13.08 23.84
C ALA A 106 -52.54 14.57 24.18
N TYR A 107 -51.92 15.48 23.42
CA TYR A 107 -52.03 16.92 23.66
C TYR A 107 -53.45 17.45 23.44
N THR A 108 -54.13 17.03 22.37
CA THR A 108 -55.53 17.42 22.12
C THR A 108 -56.49 16.78 23.13
N ALA A 109 -56.26 15.53 23.55
CA ALA A 109 -57.02 14.88 24.62
C ALA A 109 -56.82 15.59 25.97
N ALA A 110 -55.60 16.03 26.29
CA ALA A 110 -55.31 16.82 27.49
C ALA A 110 -55.99 18.20 27.46
N ALA A 111 -55.96 18.90 26.31
CA ALA A 111 -56.66 20.17 26.15
C ALA A 111 -58.18 20.02 26.26
N LEU A 112 -58.76 18.97 25.66
CA LEU A 112 -60.19 18.62 25.79
C LEU A 112 -60.55 18.26 27.24
N TYR A 113 -59.72 17.47 27.93
CA TYR A 113 -59.91 17.15 29.35
C TYR A 113 -59.95 18.43 30.20
N ILE A 114 -58.99 19.34 30.01
CA ILE A 114 -58.93 20.61 30.75
C ILE A 114 -60.20 21.44 30.47
N LEU A 115 -60.60 21.59 29.21
CA LEU A 115 -61.80 22.34 28.83
C LEU A 115 -63.09 21.74 29.42
N VAL A 116 -63.26 20.42 29.35
CA VAL A 116 -64.43 19.73 29.90
C VAL A 116 -64.44 19.80 31.42
N SER A 117 -63.31 19.59 32.09
CA SER A 117 -63.20 19.68 33.56
C SER A 117 -63.48 21.10 34.09
N ALA A 118 -63.03 22.14 33.38
CA ALA A 118 -63.33 23.54 33.71
C ALA A 118 -64.82 23.89 33.52
N THR A 119 -65.54 23.14 32.66
CA THR A 119 -66.97 23.36 32.40
C THR A 119 -67.88 22.50 33.31
N ASN A 120 -67.41 21.34 33.78
CA ASN A 120 -68.19 20.34 34.53
C ASN A 120 -68.26 20.56 36.06
N HIS A 121 -68.00 21.77 36.57
CA HIS A 121 -68.02 22.08 38.01
C HIS A 121 -69.36 21.77 38.74
N SER A 122 -70.44 21.49 38.01
CA SER A 122 -71.78 21.22 38.53
C SER A 122 -72.33 19.80 38.30
N THR A 123 -71.65 18.92 37.54
CA THR A 123 -72.22 17.64 37.09
C THR A 123 -71.62 16.39 37.75
N GLY A 124 -70.51 16.53 38.50
CA GLY A 124 -69.90 15.43 39.25
C GLY A 124 -69.20 14.35 38.41
N ILE A 125 -69.07 14.53 37.09
CA ILE A 125 -68.44 13.56 36.19
C ILE A 125 -66.91 13.73 36.27
N THR A 126 -66.24 12.78 36.93
CA THR A 126 -64.77 12.70 36.97
C THR A 126 -64.25 11.99 35.72
N LEU A 127 -63.60 12.71 34.80
CA LEU A 127 -62.87 12.08 33.70
C LEU A 127 -61.55 11.46 34.23
N PRO A 128 -61.02 10.40 33.59
CA PRO A 128 -59.67 9.91 33.89
C PRO A 128 -58.63 10.98 33.56
N PRO A 129 -57.53 11.11 34.33
CA PRO A 129 -56.50 12.10 34.09
C PRO A 129 -55.87 11.90 32.70
N PRO A 130 -55.48 12.98 32.00
CA PRO A 130 -54.92 12.90 30.67
C PRO A 130 -53.55 12.19 30.70
N PRO A 131 -53.15 11.52 29.60
CA PRO A 131 -51.83 10.95 29.47
C PRO A 131 -50.75 12.04 29.63
N ASP A 132 -49.69 11.71 30.35
CA ASP A 132 -48.63 12.67 30.70
C ASP A 132 -47.84 13.08 29.44
N LEU A 133 -47.63 14.38 29.26
CA LEU A 133 -46.97 14.97 28.09
C LEU A 133 -45.44 14.87 28.18
N GLN A 134 -44.95 13.71 28.61
CA GLN A 134 -43.51 13.49 28.81
C GLN A 134 -42.76 13.45 27.48
N TYR A 135 -41.53 13.96 27.52
CA TYR A 135 -40.56 13.77 26.45
C TYR A 135 -40.32 12.28 26.18
N ALA A 136 -40.16 11.95 24.90
CA ALA A 136 -39.82 10.64 24.34
C ALA A 136 -39.20 9.64 25.32
N SER A 137 -39.79 8.45 25.45
CA SER A 137 -39.33 7.42 26.38
C SER A 137 -37.86 7.06 26.16
N SER A 138 -37.17 6.62 27.21
CA SER A 138 -35.77 6.18 27.11
C SER A 138 -35.58 5.10 26.04
N LEU A 139 -36.55 4.19 25.91
CA LEU A 139 -36.59 3.13 24.91
C LEU A 139 -36.79 3.70 23.48
N ALA A 140 -37.69 4.67 23.30
CA ALA A 140 -37.87 5.35 22.00
C ALA A 140 -36.59 6.06 21.52
N ARG A 141 -35.81 6.66 22.44
CA ARG A 141 -34.49 7.23 22.11
C ARG A 141 -33.49 6.16 21.68
N TRP A 142 -33.49 4.98 22.30
CA TRP A 142 -32.63 3.86 21.89
C TRP A 142 -33.01 3.29 20.53
N ILE A 143 -34.30 3.05 20.24
CA ILE A 143 -34.76 2.57 18.91
C ILE A 143 -34.30 3.54 17.82
N ASN A 144 -34.64 4.82 17.97
CA ASN A 144 -34.26 5.85 16.99
C ASN A 144 -32.74 5.97 16.86
N GLY A 145 -32.00 5.96 17.98
CA GLY A 145 -30.54 5.98 17.96
C GLY A 145 -29.94 4.81 17.17
N LEU A 146 -30.44 3.59 17.37
CA LEU A 146 -30.00 2.40 16.65
C LEU A 146 -30.31 2.49 15.14
N TRP A 147 -31.48 2.99 14.75
CA TRP A 147 -31.85 3.13 13.33
C TRP A 147 -31.15 4.30 12.63
N PHE A 148 -31.02 5.47 13.26
CA PHE A 148 -30.25 6.59 12.69
C PHE A 148 -28.76 6.24 12.56
N THR A 149 -28.16 5.59 13.56
CA THR A 149 -26.75 5.14 13.45
C THR A 149 -26.57 4.06 12.39
N SER A 150 -27.54 3.14 12.26
CA SER A 150 -27.56 2.16 11.19
C SER A 150 -27.59 2.79 9.79
N ILE A 151 -28.53 3.71 9.51
CA ILE A 151 -28.62 4.41 8.22
C ILE A 151 -27.38 5.26 7.96
N LEU A 152 -26.87 5.97 8.97
CA LEU A 152 -25.65 6.75 8.81
C LEU A 152 -24.46 5.85 8.41
N LEU A 153 -24.36 4.67 9.01
CA LEU A 153 -23.28 3.73 8.73
C LEU A 153 -23.40 3.09 7.32
N SER A 154 -24.61 2.79 6.83
CA SER A 154 -24.81 2.34 5.44
C SER A 154 -24.52 3.46 4.42
N LEU A 155 -24.89 4.71 4.72
CA LEU A 155 -24.56 5.88 3.88
C LEU A 155 -23.05 6.15 3.85
N ILE A 156 -22.34 5.99 4.97
CA ILE A 156 -20.87 6.07 5.01
C ILE A 156 -20.25 4.97 4.12
N VAL A 157 -20.76 3.74 4.18
CA VAL A 157 -20.29 2.65 3.31
C VAL A 157 -20.53 2.99 1.83
N ALA A 158 -21.68 3.54 1.48
CA ALA A 158 -21.98 3.96 0.10
C ALA A 158 -21.03 5.07 -0.37
N LEU A 159 -20.85 6.13 0.44
CA LEU A 159 -19.97 7.25 0.11
C LEU A 159 -18.51 6.80 -0.09
N LEU A 160 -17.98 5.98 0.82
CA LEU A 160 -16.63 5.44 0.73
C LEU A 160 -16.48 4.47 -0.46
N SER A 161 -17.52 3.69 -0.78
CA SER A 161 -17.50 2.81 -1.96
C SER A 161 -17.42 3.60 -3.27
N ILE A 162 -18.15 4.71 -3.39
CA ILE A 162 -18.05 5.64 -4.52
C ILE A 162 -16.64 6.26 -4.59
N LEU A 163 -16.09 6.70 -3.45
CA LEU A 163 -14.78 7.34 -3.39
C LEU A 163 -13.65 6.37 -3.82
N VAL A 164 -13.68 5.12 -3.34
CA VAL A 164 -12.71 4.10 -3.79
C VAL A 164 -12.88 3.79 -5.28
N LYS A 165 -14.12 3.73 -5.80
CA LYS A 165 -14.36 3.58 -7.25
C LYS A 165 -13.77 4.73 -8.07
N GLN A 166 -13.84 5.97 -7.59
CA GLN A 166 -13.19 7.11 -8.23
C GLN A 166 -11.66 6.95 -8.24
N TRP A 167 -11.06 6.47 -7.15
CA TRP A 167 -9.61 6.19 -7.09
C TRP A 167 -9.19 5.05 -8.06
N ILE A 168 -9.98 3.98 -8.16
CA ILE A 168 -9.76 2.90 -9.13
C ILE A 168 -9.83 3.43 -10.57
N GLY A 169 -10.84 4.26 -10.88
CA GLY A 169 -10.99 4.89 -12.19
C GLY A 169 -9.81 5.79 -12.55
N GLU A 170 -9.36 6.62 -11.61
CA GLU A 170 -8.21 7.52 -11.77
C GLU A 170 -6.89 6.75 -11.94
N TYR A 171 -6.68 5.66 -11.20
CA TYR A 171 -5.52 4.77 -11.39
C TYR A 171 -5.50 4.16 -12.81
N ARG A 172 -6.65 3.64 -13.28
CA ARG A 172 -6.81 3.11 -14.64
C ARG A 172 -6.53 4.19 -15.68
N ALA A 173 -7.08 5.39 -15.54
CA ALA A 173 -6.87 6.50 -16.47
C ALA A 173 -5.38 6.90 -16.60
N ARG A 174 -4.66 6.99 -15.47
CA ARG A 174 -3.23 7.33 -15.43
C ARG A 174 -2.34 6.28 -16.09
N ASN A 175 -2.66 5.00 -15.91
CA ASN A 175 -1.91 3.89 -16.51
C ASN A 175 -2.30 3.61 -17.97
N LEU A 176 -3.52 3.96 -18.41
CA LEU A 176 -3.95 3.87 -19.81
C LEU A 176 -3.44 5.05 -20.67
N ALA A 177 -3.13 6.19 -20.06
CA ALA A 177 -2.60 7.35 -20.77
C ALA A 177 -1.32 7.02 -21.57
N SER A 178 -1.16 7.61 -22.76
CA SER A 178 -0.03 7.33 -23.64
C SER A 178 1.34 7.55 -22.95
N ALA A 179 2.32 6.73 -23.32
CA ALA A 179 3.68 6.75 -22.77
C ALA A 179 4.70 6.75 -23.91
N LYS A 180 5.79 7.50 -23.74
CA LYS A 180 6.85 7.66 -24.76
C LYS A 180 7.52 6.34 -25.15
N SER A 181 7.62 5.41 -24.20
CA SER A 181 8.24 4.11 -24.39
C SER A 181 7.61 3.05 -23.46
N PRO A 182 7.74 1.74 -23.76
CA PRO A 182 7.46 0.65 -22.82
C PRO A 182 8.07 0.87 -21.42
N ARG A 183 9.34 1.25 -21.32
CA ARG A 183 10.01 1.54 -20.04
C ARG A 183 9.41 2.73 -19.30
N ALA A 184 9.12 3.83 -19.99
CA ALA A 184 8.47 5.00 -19.38
C ALA A 184 7.04 4.70 -18.87
N TRP A 185 6.35 3.72 -19.47
CA TRP A 185 5.09 3.19 -18.92
C TRP A 185 5.35 2.38 -17.65
N ALA A 186 6.38 1.52 -17.66
CA ALA A 186 6.73 0.69 -16.50
C ALA A 186 7.04 1.54 -15.27
N HIS A 187 7.88 2.57 -15.41
CA HIS A 187 8.16 3.54 -14.33
C HIS A 187 6.91 4.21 -13.78
N ARG A 188 5.95 4.55 -14.65
CA ARG A 188 4.69 5.17 -14.24
C ARG A 188 3.81 4.20 -13.45
N ARG A 189 3.61 2.97 -13.97
CA ARG A 189 2.85 1.92 -13.29
C ARG A 189 3.47 1.63 -11.94
N GLU A 190 4.78 1.49 -11.87
CA GLU A 190 5.53 1.20 -10.65
C GLU A 190 5.33 2.30 -9.58
N VAL A 191 5.44 3.59 -9.93
CA VAL A 191 5.18 4.69 -8.98
C VAL A 191 3.74 4.70 -8.46
N TYR A 192 2.74 4.49 -9.32
CA TYR A 192 1.34 4.44 -8.87
C TYR A 192 0.99 3.15 -8.13
N PHE A 193 1.62 2.02 -8.47
CA PHE A 193 1.43 0.75 -7.79
C PHE A 193 2.06 0.76 -6.39
N GLN A 194 3.28 1.30 -6.24
CA GLN A 194 3.89 1.58 -4.94
C GLN A 194 3.01 2.51 -4.09
N ALA A 195 2.41 3.55 -4.68
CA ALA A 195 1.45 4.40 -3.97
C ALA A 195 0.16 3.66 -3.58
N LEU A 196 -0.38 2.80 -4.46
CA LEU A 196 -1.58 2.02 -4.20
C LEU A 196 -1.39 0.99 -3.08
N THR A 197 -0.19 0.40 -2.96
CA THR A 197 0.17 -0.56 -1.90
C THR A 197 0.61 0.12 -0.58
N ALA A 198 1.18 1.32 -0.64
CA ALA A 198 1.55 2.09 0.54
C ALA A 198 0.34 2.74 1.25
N TRP A 199 -0.75 2.98 0.53
CA TRP A 199 -2.01 3.48 1.10
C TRP A 199 -2.92 2.30 1.47
N PRO A 200 -3.68 2.37 2.58
CA PRO A 200 -4.52 1.28 3.07
C PRO A 200 -5.83 1.11 2.26
N VAL A 201 -5.78 1.23 0.93
CA VAL A 201 -6.96 1.10 0.05
C VAL A 201 -7.54 -0.31 0.11
N ALA A 202 -6.69 -1.33 0.11
CA ALA A 202 -7.10 -2.73 0.26
C ALA A 202 -7.77 -3.00 1.63
N GLU A 203 -7.25 -2.40 2.69
CA GLU A 203 -7.78 -2.51 4.06
C GLU A 203 -9.15 -1.82 4.15
N LEU A 204 -9.28 -0.61 3.58
CA LEU A 204 -10.54 0.10 3.47
C LEU A 204 -11.60 -0.73 2.73
N VAL A 205 -11.28 -1.27 1.55
CA VAL A 205 -12.20 -2.14 0.77
C VAL A 205 -12.66 -3.34 1.60
N SER A 206 -11.78 -3.96 2.40
CA SER A 206 -12.14 -5.08 3.27
C SER A 206 -12.93 -4.69 4.54
N LEU A 207 -12.86 -3.43 4.97
CA LEU A 207 -13.59 -2.90 6.13
C LEU A 207 -15.05 -2.55 5.80
N LEU A 208 -15.33 -2.11 4.57
CA LEU A 208 -16.67 -1.65 4.16
C LEU A 208 -17.79 -2.70 4.36
N PRO A 209 -17.61 -4.01 4.03
CA PRO A 209 -18.61 -5.03 4.35
C PRO A 209 -18.90 -5.15 5.86
N ILE A 210 -17.89 -4.95 6.71
CA ILE A 210 -18.03 -5.04 8.17
C ILE A 210 -18.92 -3.91 8.68
N MET A 211 -18.66 -2.68 8.22
CA MET A 211 -19.47 -1.52 8.55
C MET A 211 -20.93 -1.72 8.10
N LEU A 212 -21.15 -2.33 6.93
CA LEU A 212 -22.48 -2.63 6.41
C LEU A 212 -23.19 -3.73 7.21
N HIS A 213 -22.48 -4.77 7.65
CA HIS A 213 -23.04 -5.79 8.55
C HIS A 213 -23.34 -5.23 9.94
N MET A 214 -22.48 -4.37 10.50
CA MET A 214 -22.74 -3.67 11.75
C MET A 214 -23.99 -2.78 11.65
N SER A 215 -24.16 -2.08 10.53
CA SER A 215 -25.38 -1.32 10.21
C SER A 215 -26.62 -2.21 10.22
N LEU A 216 -26.56 -3.38 9.55
CA LEU A 216 -27.66 -4.36 9.54
C LEU A 216 -28.01 -4.90 10.94
N PHE A 217 -27.01 -5.26 11.76
CA PHE A 217 -27.23 -5.76 13.12
C PHE A 217 -27.78 -4.67 14.07
N LEU A 218 -27.31 -3.42 13.95
CA LEU A 218 -27.88 -2.27 14.67
C LEU A 218 -29.37 -2.08 14.33
N PHE A 219 -29.72 -2.24 13.04
CA PHE A 219 -31.11 -2.15 12.60
C PHE A 219 -31.98 -3.29 13.16
N PHE A 220 -31.52 -4.54 13.09
CA PHE A 220 -32.23 -5.67 13.68
C PHE A 220 -32.41 -5.53 15.21
N ALA A 221 -31.42 -5.00 15.92
CA ALA A 221 -31.55 -4.70 17.35
C ALA A 221 -32.66 -3.66 17.62
N GLY A 222 -32.75 -2.61 16.80
CA GLY A 222 -33.83 -1.64 16.86
C GLY A 222 -35.21 -2.23 16.49
N VAL A 223 -35.28 -3.13 15.51
CA VAL A 223 -36.52 -3.87 15.14
C VAL A 223 -37.01 -4.75 16.28
N ILE A 224 -36.10 -5.47 16.94
CA ILE A 224 -36.43 -6.27 18.13
C ILE A 224 -36.97 -5.37 19.25
N ALA A 225 -36.28 -4.26 19.56
CA ALA A 225 -36.70 -3.32 20.60
C ALA A 225 -38.05 -2.65 20.28
N PHE A 226 -38.31 -2.31 19.01
CA PHE A 226 -39.58 -1.74 18.56
C PHE A 226 -40.73 -2.74 18.65
N LEU A 227 -40.55 -3.96 18.12
CA LEU A 227 -41.57 -5.01 18.19
C LEU A 227 -41.91 -5.38 19.63
N TRP A 228 -40.94 -5.36 20.54
CA TRP A 228 -41.18 -5.59 21.97
C TRP A 228 -42.15 -4.57 22.60
N THR A 229 -42.28 -3.37 22.04
CA THR A 229 -43.27 -2.36 22.49
C THR A 229 -44.65 -2.52 21.86
N LEU A 230 -44.76 -3.25 20.74
CA LEU A 230 -46.03 -3.46 20.02
C LEU A 230 -46.65 -4.82 20.36
N ASP A 231 -45.90 -5.90 20.17
CA ASP A 231 -46.33 -7.26 20.49
C ASP A 231 -45.12 -8.14 20.87
N ILE A 232 -45.12 -8.61 22.12
CA ILE A 232 -44.04 -9.43 22.69
C ILE A 232 -43.93 -10.79 21.96
N THR A 233 -45.02 -11.35 21.46
CA THR A 233 -45.03 -12.64 20.74
C THR A 233 -44.26 -12.51 19.43
N ILE A 234 -44.57 -11.50 18.62
CA ILE A 234 -43.87 -11.20 17.36
C ILE A 234 -42.40 -10.86 17.66
N GLY A 235 -42.14 -10.09 18.73
CA GLY A 235 -40.78 -9.82 19.21
C GLY A 235 -39.97 -11.10 19.48
N ILE A 236 -40.54 -12.06 20.21
CA ILE A 236 -39.90 -13.37 20.50
C ILE A 236 -39.60 -14.14 19.20
N TRP A 237 -40.56 -14.21 18.26
CA TRP A 237 -40.35 -14.89 16.98
C TRP A 237 -39.18 -14.30 16.18
N ILE A 238 -39.07 -12.96 16.13
CA ILE A 238 -37.96 -12.27 15.45
C ILE A 238 -36.63 -12.43 16.19
N ILE A 239 -36.63 -12.48 17.54
CA ILE A 239 -35.42 -12.81 18.33
C ILE A 239 -34.94 -14.23 18.03
N CYS A 240 -35.84 -15.22 17.93
CA CYS A 240 -35.48 -16.59 17.58
C CYS A 240 -34.84 -16.67 16.18
N LEU A 241 -35.45 -16.03 15.18
CA LEU A 241 -34.90 -15.99 13.81
C LEU A 241 -33.56 -15.24 13.73
N GLY A 242 -33.47 -14.08 14.38
CA GLY A 242 -32.25 -13.27 14.43
C GLY A 242 -31.10 -13.94 15.17
N SER A 243 -31.38 -14.68 16.25
CA SER A 243 -30.36 -15.42 16.99
C SER A 243 -29.81 -16.60 16.18
N LEU A 244 -30.65 -17.33 15.44
CA LEU A 244 -30.21 -18.37 14.50
C LEU A 244 -29.29 -17.81 13.41
N LEU A 245 -29.68 -16.68 12.80
CA LEU A 245 -28.86 -15.98 11.79
C LEU A 245 -27.52 -15.50 12.39
N CYS A 246 -27.54 -14.95 13.61
CA CYS A 246 -26.35 -14.49 14.31
C CYS A 246 -25.38 -15.65 14.60
N VAL A 247 -25.88 -16.78 15.12
CA VAL A 247 -25.08 -17.99 15.36
C VAL A 247 -24.47 -18.53 14.06
N PHE A 248 -25.24 -18.57 12.96
CA PHE A 248 -24.72 -18.97 11.65
C PHE A 248 -23.62 -18.01 11.15
N TYR A 249 -23.86 -16.70 11.21
CA TYR A 249 -22.90 -15.68 10.79
C TYR A 249 -21.60 -15.72 11.61
N LEU A 250 -21.71 -15.86 12.94
CA LEU A 250 -20.56 -16.03 13.83
C LEU A 250 -19.82 -17.35 13.55
N GLY A 251 -20.54 -18.44 13.29
CA GLY A 251 -19.93 -19.71 12.85
C GLY A 251 -19.08 -19.54 11.60
N CYS A 252 -19.67 -18.99 10.52
CA CYS A 252 -18.97 -18.73 9.26
C CYS A 252 -17.77 -17.78 9.40
N THR A 253 -17.82 -16.83 10.33
CA THR A 253 -16.76 -15.83 10.55
C THR A 253 -15.64 -16.34 11.48
N LEU A 254 -15.98 -17.15 12.49
CA LEU A 254 -15.03 -17.59 13.52
C LEU A 254 -14.38 -18.94 13.20
N VAL A 255 -15.09 -19.90 12.60
CA VAL A 255 -14.50 -21.20 12.17
C VAL A 255 -13.21 -21.04 11.34
N PRO A 256 -13.11 -20.09 10.38
CA PRO A 256 -11.87 -19.85 9.64
C PRO A 256 -10.68 -19.42 10.48
N LEU A 257 -10.86 -18.93 11.72
CA LEU A 257 -9.76 -18.59 12.62
C LEU A 257 -9.01 -19.85 13.10
N TRP A 258 -9.73 -20.93 13.41
CA TRP A 258 -9.14 -22.20 13.84
C TRP A 258 -8.79 -23.14 12.69
N ILE A 259 -9.52 -23.08 11.57
CA ILE A 259 -9.30 -23.96 10.41
C ILE A 259 -8.91 -23.11 9.18
N PRO A 260 -7.59 -22.93 8.89
CA PRO A 260 -7.12 -22.09 7.79
C PRO A 260 -7.61 -22.50 6.39
N GLN A 261 -7.98 -23.77 6.20
CA GLN A 261 -8.40 -24.34 4.91
C GLN A 261 -9.92 -24.28 4.67
N CYS A 262 -10.71 -23.68 5.55
CA CYS A 262 -12.16 -23.69 5.36
C CYS A 262 -12.61 -22.74 4.23
N PRO A 263 -13.65 -23.11 3.45
CA PRO A 263 -14.11 -22.35 2.30
C PRO A 263 -14.84 -21.05 2.67
N THR A 264 -15.22 -20.85 3.94
CA THR A 264 -15.86 -19.61 4.43
C THR A 264 -14.85 -18.53 4.84
N SER A 265 -13.55 -18.73 4.54
CA SER A 265 -12.50 -17.75 4.83
C SER A 265 -12.73 -16.45 4.06
N THR A 266 -13.02 -15.36 4.77
CA THR A 266 -13.11 -14.02 4.17
C THR A 266 -11.76 -13.29 4.27
N PRO A 267 -11.46 -12.33 3.37
CA PRO A 267 -10.20 -11.57 3.41
C PRO A 267 -9.98 -10.83 4.75
N LEU A 268 -11.07 -10.43 5.40
CA LEU A 268 -11.13 -9.93 6.76
C LEU A 268 -10.47 -10.90 7.76
N VAL A 269 -10.83 -12.18 7.73
CA VAL A 269 -10.29 -13.16 8.69
C VAL A 269 -8.78 -13.36 8.51
N HIS A 270 -8.25 -13.17 7.31
CA HIS A 270 -6.79 -13.15 7.10
C HIS A 270 -6.11 -11.95 7.77
N GLN A 271 -6.70 -10.75 7.70
CA GLN A 271 -6.20 -9.56 8.41
C GLN A 271 -6.35 -9.72 9.94
N LEU A 272 -7.50 -10.18 10.41
CA LEU A 272 -7.77 -10.41 11.83
C LEU A 272 -6.82 -11.46 12.42
N ARG A 273 -6.58 -12.58 11.71
CA ARG A 273 -5.56 -13.57 12.09
C ARG A 273 -4.17 -12.95 12.13
N ARG A 274 -3.79 -12.12 11.14
CA ARG A 274 -2.49 -11.43 11.13
C ARG A 274 -2.33 -10.52 12.36
N GLY A 275 -3.39 -9.79 12.75
CA GLY A 275 -3.43 -8.97 13.96
C GLY A 275 -3.30 -9.79 15.24
N ILE A 276 -4.14 -10.82 15.41
CA ILE A 276 -4.11 -11.73 16.58
C ILE A 276 -2.75 -12.39 16.72
N MET A 277 -2.22 -13.00 15.65
CA MET A 277 -0.88 -13.61 15.64
C MET A 277 0.22 -12.62 16.00
N SER A 278 0.12 -11.36 15.56
CA SER A 278 1.09 -10.31 15.92
C SER A 278 1.04 -9.97 17.41
N ILE A 279 -0.16 -9.93 18.00
CA ILE A 279 -0.36 -9.71 19.44
C ILE A 279 0.13 -10.91 20.25
N GLU A 280 -0.14 -12.14 19.82
CA GLU A 280 0.35 -13.37 20.46
C GLU A 280 1.88 -13.47 20.41
N ILE A 281 2.50 -13.18 19.27
CA ILE A 281 3.96 -13.13 19.12
C ILE A 281 4.57 -12.03 20.00
N LEU A 282 3.93 -10.85 20.08
CA LEU A 282 4.38 -9.76 20.96
C LEU A 282 4.27 -10.16 22.44
N GLY A 283 3.18 -10.81 22.84
CA GLY A 283 2.97 -11.35 24.18
C GLY A 283 3.99 -12.44 24.54
N LEU A 284 4.27 -13.38 23.63
CA LEU A 284 5.31 -14.40 23.79
C LEU A 284 6.71 -13.79 23.91
N ARG A 285 7.03 -12.77 23.11
CA ARG A 285 8.31 -12.03 23.21
C ARG A 285 8.43 -11.25 24.53
N ALA A 286 7.36 -10.58 24.97
CA ALA A 286 7.32 -9.88 26.24
C ALA A 286 7.46 -10.85 27.43
N PHE A 287 6.78 -12.00 27.38
CA PHE A 287 6.90 -13.07 28.39
C PHE A 287 8.33 -13.65 28.43
N ALA A 288 8.92 -13.95 27.28
CA ALA A 288 10.30 -14.43 27.19
C ALA A 288 11.32 -13.40 27.72
N ALA A 289 11.10 -12.10 27.49
CA ALA A 289 11.92 -11.03 28.05
C ALA A 289 11.71 -10.82 29.56
N ALA A 290 10.49 -11.06 30.06
CA ALA A 290 10.16 -10.96 31.49
C ALA A 290 10.66 -12.17 32.31
N LEU A 291 10.72 -13.36 31.71
CA LEU A 291 11.15 -14.60 32.36
C LEU A 291 12.50 -14.50 33.11
N PRO A 292 13.61 -13.97 32.54
CA PRO A 292 14.86 -13.82 33.28
C PRO A 292 14.80 -12.77 34.40
N ALA A 293 13.92 -11.77 34.30
CA ALA A 293 13.70 -10.80 35.37
C ALA A 293 12.91 -11.44 36.53
N PHE A 294 11.87 -12.21 36.22
CA PHE A 294 11.06 -12.95 37.19
C PHE A 294 11.90 -13.99 37.96
N LEU A 295 12.74 -14.75 37.25
CA LEU A 295 13.68 -15.70 37.87
C LEU A 295 14.69 -14.98 38.78
N LYS A 296 15.31 -13.87 38.32
CA LYS A 296 16.19 -13.04 39.17
C LYS A 296 15.50 -12.44 40.39
N VAL A 297 14.19 -12.16 40.33
CA VAL A 297 13.41 -11.72 41.49
C VAL A 297 13.15 -12.88 42.44
N LYS A 298 12.72 -14.05 41.95
CA LYS A 298 12.59 -15.28 42.74
C LYS A 298 13.89 -15.61 43.49
N ASP A 299 15.01 -15.63 42.78
CA ASP A 299 16.34 -15.96 43.34
C ASP A 299 16.87 -14.87 44.29
N ARG A 300 16.37 -13.63 44.20
CA ARG A 300 16.64 -12.56 45.18
C ARG A 300 15.70 -12.56 46.37
N VAL A 301 14.47 -13.06 46.25
CA VAL A 301 13.45 -13.03 47.32
C VAL A 301 13.56 -14.25 48.23
N VAL A 302 13.80 -15.44 47.67
CA VAL A 302 13.94 -16.69 48.44
C VAL A 302 15.03 -16.62 49.54
N PRO A 303 16.25 -16.08 49.33
CA PRO A 303 17.23 -15.93 50.40
C PRO A 303 16.99 -14.72 51.32
N ARG A 304 16.13 -13.76 50.94
CA ARG A 304 15.92 -12.52 51.72
C ARG A 304 14.88 -12.64 52.84
N PHE A 305 14.12 -13.73 52.91
CA PHE A 305 13.20 -13.96 54.04
C PHE A 305 13.90 -14.48 55.30
N LEU A 306 15.18 -14.90 55.22
CA LEU A 306 15.97 -15.43 56.33
C LEU A 306 17.12 -14.51 56.81
N THR A 307 17.04 -13.19 56.59
CA THR A 307 17.95 -12.24 57.27
C THR A 307 17.34 -10.85 57.40
N ARG A 308 16.57 -10.64 58.48
CA ARG A 308 16.04 -9.32 58.87
C ARG A 308 16.73 -8.84 60.15
N GLN A 309 17.87 -8.14 60.05
CA GLN A 309 18.22 -7.04 60.96
C GLN A 309 19.54 -6.32 60.63
N ARG A 310 19.57 -5.01 60.95
CA ARG A 310 20.72 -4.08 61.05
C ARG A 310 21.47 -3.77 59.74
N SER A 311 21.92 -2.53 59.48
CA SER A 311 21.73 -1.24 60.16
C SER A 311 22.06 -0.08 59.21
N ALA A 312 21.68 1.15 59.54
CA ALA A 312 21.78 2.34 58.68
C ALA A 312 23.02 3.22 58.95
N LEU A 313 23.36 4.07 57.96
CA LEU A 313 24.19 5.31 58.05
C LEU A 313 25.67 5.13 58.46
N SER A 314 26.68 5.83 57.91
CA SER A 314 26.80 6.87 56.85
C SER A 314 28.22 6.74 56.21
N ARG A 315 28.77 7.58 55.30
CA ARG A 315 28.50 8.96 54.88
C ARG A 315 29.17 9.27 53.49
N LEU A 316 28.91 10.48 52.97
CA LEU A 316 29.64 11.37 52.00
C LEU A 316 31.01 10.89 51.40
N GLN A 317 31.37 11.25 50.16
CA GLN A 317 31.58 12.66 49.75
C GLN A 317 31.70 12.91 48.21
N ASP A 318 31.15 14.05 47.77
CA ASP A 318 31.48 14.91 46.59
C ASP A 318 31.48 14.38 45.13
N SER A 319 31.18 15.19 44.10
CA SER A 319 30.36 16.42 43.98
C SER A 319 30.19 16.82 42.49
N VAL A 320 29.42 17.90 42.27
CA VAL A 320 29.29 18.78 41.07
C VAL A 320 27.92 18.73 40.38
N SER A 321 27.08 19.68 40.79
CA SER A 321 25.90 20.17 40.09
C SER A 321 26.27 21.15 38.97
N ILE A 322 25.39 21.37 38.00
CA ILE A 322 24.90 22.72 37.60
C ILE A 322 23.72 22.55 36.62
N LEU A 323 22.63 23.26 36.92
CA LEU A 323 21.59 23.71 36.00
C LEU A 323 21.21 25.12 36.47
N PRO A 324 20.93 26.05 35.56
CA PRO A 324 19.95 27.09 35.84
C PRO A 324 18.96 27.32 34.68
N VAL A 325 17.94 28.13 34.95
CA VAL A 325 16.70 28.26 34.17
C VAL A 325 16.30 29.75 34.08
N THR A 326 15.81 30.18 32.90
CA THR A 326 14.99 31.39 32.59
C THR A 326 15.62 32.80 32.66
N ILE A 327 15.38 33.61 31.61
CA ILE A 327 14.63 34.90 31.58
C ILE A 327 14.57 35.43 30.12
N SER A 328 13.46 36.07 29.71
CA SER A 328 13.12 36.59 28.36
C SER A 328 13.38 38.12 28.23
N PRO A 329 12.78 38.86 27.26
CA PRO A 329 12.90 38.86 25.79
C PRO A 329 13.57 40.18 25.26
N PRO A 330 13.50 40.51 23.95
CA PRO A 330 12.79 41.75 23.60
C PRO A 330 12.05 41.80 22.22
N VAL A 331 11.00 42.62 22.21
CA VAL A 331 10.47 43.50 21.13
C VAL A 331 9.98 42.87 19.82
N GLY A 332 8.68 43.06 19.57
CA GLY A 332 7.98 42.63 18.36
C GLY A 332 8.23 43.46 17.09
N GLN A 333 7.68 42.93 16.00
CA GLN A 333 7.41 43.64 14.76
C GLN A 333 5.88 43.61 14.53
N PRO A 334 5.29 44.64 13.89
CA PRO A 334 3.84 44.73 13.75
C PRO A 334 3.31 43.73 12.72
N GLU A 335 2.16 43.11 13.02
CA GLU A 335 1.34 42.43 12.02
C GLU A 335 0.81 43.47 11.03
N VAL A 336 1.37 43.51 9.82
CA VAL A 336 0.76 44.24 8.71
C VAL A 336 -0.43 43.41 8.22
N PRO A 337 -1.66 43.96 8.17
CA PRO A 337 -2.81 43.22 7.67
C PRO A 337 -2.63 42.96 6.17
N MET A 338 -2.22 41.73 5.86
CA MET A 338 -1.93 41.27 4.50
C MET A 338 -3.16 41.48 3.60
N ALA A 339 -3.01 42.27 2.55
CA ALA A 339 -4.13 42.62 1.68
C ALA A 339 -4.73 41.36 1.04
N LEU A 340 -6.05 41.36 0.85
CA LEU A 340 -6.75 40.23 0.22
C LEU A 340 -6.16 39.86 -1.15
N GLN A 341 -5.63 40.85 -1.87
CA GLN A 341 -4.95 40.66 -3.16
C GLN A 341 -3.64 39.89 -3.04
N ASP A 342 -2.82 40.17 -2.02
CA ASP A 342 -1.56 39.45 -1.78
C ASP A 342 -1.84 38.01 -1.34
N ARG A 343 -2.84 37.80 -0.47
CA ARG A 343 -3.34 36.45 -0.14
C ARG A 343 -3.85 35.68 -1.36
N ILE A 344 -4.61 36.33 -2.25
CA ILE A 344 -5.09 35.70 -3.48
C ILE A 344 -3.91 35.39 -4.41
N LYS A 345 -2.94 36.28 -4.54
CA LYS A 345 -1.74 36.06 -5.35
C LYS A 345 -0.89 34.91 -4.78
N GLU A 346 -0.69 34.86 -3.47
CA GLU A 346 0.01 33.77 -2.80
C GLU A 346 -0.75 32.44 -2.95
N MET A 347 -2.07 32.42 -2.80
CA MET A 347 -2.88 31.23 -3.11
C MET A 347 -2.79 30.81 -4.58
N VAL A 348 -2.75 31.76 -5.53
CA VAL A 348 -2.55 31.46 -6.97
C VAL A 348 -1.14 30.93 -7.23
N GLU A 349 -0.11 31.46 -6.58
CA GLU A 349 1.26 30.96 -6.66
C GLU A 349 1.40 29.58 -6.02
N GLN A 350 0.73 29.32 -4.90
CA GLN A 350 0.64 27.99 -4.27
C GLN A 350 -0.12 26.99 -5.15
N VAL A 351 -1.27 27.36 -5.73
CA VAL A 351 -2.06 26.50 -6.63
C VAL A 351 -1.34 26.26 -7.97
N THR A 352 -0.59 27.24 -8.49
CA THR A 352 0.23 27.04 -9.70
C THR A 352 1.52 26.26 -9.42
N ALA A 353 2.09 26.35 -8.21
CA ALA A 353 3.14 25.45 -7.74
C ALA A 353 2.61 24.01 -7.59
N GLN A 354 1.41 23.83 -7.04
CA GLN A 354 0.73 22.53 -6.97
C GLN A 354 0.41 21.99 -8.38
N ARG A 355 0.12 22.85 -9.36
CA ARG A 355 0.03 22.44 -10.78
C ARG A 355 1.38 21.99 -11.36
N ARG A 356 2.51 22.52 -10.85
CA ARG A 356 3.86 22.02 -11.15
C ARG A 356 4.20 20.70 -10.45
N ASP A 357 3.36 20.16 -9.56
CA ASP A 357 3.58 18.82 -9.00
C ASP A 357 3.56 17.72 -10.07
N ILE A 358 2.86 17.91 -11.19
CA ILE A 358 2.89 16.95 -12.31
C ILE A 358 4.31 16.88 -12.94
N SER A 359 4.99 18.03 -13.06
CA SER A 359 6.41 18.08 -13.42
C SER A 359 7.30 17.54 -12.28
N ALA A 360 6.96 17.76 -11.00
CA ALA A 360 7.71 17.20 -9.87
C ALA A 360 7.56 15.67 -9.72
N VAL A 361 6.44 15.09 -10.14
CA VAL A 361 6.26 13.63 -10.26
C VAL A 361 7.13 13.10 -11.40
N SER A 362 7.14 13.78 -12.55
CA SER A 362 8.01 13.42 -13.68
C SER A 362 9.51 13.50 -13.30
N GLN A 363 9.90 14.53 -12.54
CA GLN A 363 11.25 14.69 -12.01
C GLN A 363 11.60 13.63 -10.96
N ARG A 364 10.65 13.25 -10.08
CA ARG A 364 10.85 12.15 -9.13
C ARG A 364 10.97 10.79 -9.81
N ILE A 365 10.24 10.55 -10.90
CA ILE A 365 10.43 9.37 -11.75
C ILE A 365 11.84 9.38 -12.34
N GLU A 366 12.28 10.51 -12.92
CA GLU A 366 13.62 10.67 -13.50
C GLU A 366 14.73 10.39 -12.46
N GLN A 367 14.58 10.90 -11.24
CA GLN A 367 15.51 10.70 -10.12
C GLN A 367 15.55 9.27 -9.57
N ARG A 368 14.47 8.49 -9.74
CA ARG A 368 14.35 7.12 -9.21
C ARG A 368 14.39 6.04 -10.31
N LYS A 369 14.79 6.35 -11.54
CA LYS A 369 14.77 5.40 -12.68
C LYS A 369 15.36 4.03 -12.36
N ASP A 370 16.62 3.98 -11.91
CA ASP A 370 17.31 2.72 -11.60
C ASP A 370 16.60 1.91 -10.49
N GLU A 371 15.94 2.59 -9.55
CA GLU A 371 15.14 1.96 -8.50
C GLU A 371 13.83 1.39 -9.06
N LEU A 372 13.14 2.14 -9.93
CA LEU A 372 11.90 1.72 -10.59
C LEU A 372 12.15 0.60 -11.61
N ASP A 373 13.27 0.64 -12.34
CA ASP A 373 13.73 -0.46 -13.18
C ASP A 373 14.01 -1.71 -12.32
N GLY A 374 14.72 -1.54 -11.20
CA GLY A 374 14.98 -2.61 -10.23
C GLY A 374 13.70 -3.25 -9.68
N SER A 375 12.74 -2.43 -9.24
CA SER A 375 11.45 -2.90 -8.72
C SER A 375 10.61 -3.61 -9.78
N ALA A 376 10.55 -3.06 -11.00
CA ALA A 376 9.80 -3.67 -12.10
C ALA A 376 10.39 -5.02 -12.52
N ILE A 377 11.72 -5.13 -12.65
CA ILE A 377 12.41 -6.40 -12.97
C ILE A 377 12.27 -7.41 -11.82
N TYR A 378 12.36 -6.96 -10.56
CA TYR A 378 12.10 -7.81 -9.39
C TYR A 378 10.70 -8.43 -9.45
N TRP A 379 9.68 -7.61 -9.73
CA TRP A 379 8.29 -8.06 -9.83
C TRP A 379 8.11 -9.14 -10.92
N ILE A 380 8.76 -9.00 -12.09
CA ILE A 380 8.74 -10.04 -13.13
C ILE A 380 9.38 -11.35 -12.65
N ILE A 381 10.52 -11.28 -11.95
CA ILE A 381 11.28 -12.48 -11.60
C ILE A 381 10.66 -13.25 -10.44
N PHE A 382 10.00 -12.56 -9.49
CA PHE A 382 9.57 -13.14 -8.22
C PHE A 382 8.05 -13.20 -8.02
N ASP A 383 7.27 -12.29 -8.61
CA ASP A 383 5.81 -12.21 -8.39
C ASP A 383 4.97 -12.71 -9.58
N VAL A 384 5.56 -12.86 -10.78
CA VAL A 384 4.88 -13.38 -11.98
C VAL A 384 4.95 -14.91 -12.05
N SER A 385 3.83 -15.54 -12.40
CA SER A 385 3.68 -17.01 -12.48
C SER A 385 4.07 -17.62 -13.83
N ASP A 386 4.16 -16.83 -14.90
CA ASP A 386 4.57 -17.34 -16.22
C ASP A 386 6.09 -17.52 -16.32
N SER A 387 6.53 -18.76 -16.56
CA SER A 387 7.93 -19.12 -16.74
C SER A 387 8.61 -18.34 -17.84
N ASP A 388 7.89 -18.02 -18.92
CA ASP A 388 8.49 -17.37 -20.09
C ASP A 388 8.74 -15.90 -19.79
N ALA A 389 7.82 -15.24 -19.07
CA ALA A 389 8.02 -13.89 -18.55
C ALA A 389 9.19 -13.81 -17.55
N VAL A 390 9.27 -14.75 -16.59
CA VAL A 390 10.39 -14.88 -15.65
C VAL A 390 11.72 -15.04 -16.39
N ALA A 391 11.78 -15.90 -17.41
CA ALA A 391 12.96 -16.09 -18.25
C ALA A 391 13.40 -14.78 -18.93
N VAL A 392 12.46 -13.99 -19.49
CA VAL A 392 12.79 -12.66 -20.05
C VAL A 392 13.33 -11.71 -18.98
N GLY A 393 12.73 -11.69 -17.79
CA GLY A 393 13.22 -10.89 -16.65
C GLY A 393 14.66 -11.24 -16.27
N ILE A 394 14.98 -12.53 -16.16
CA ILE A 394 16.34 -12.99 -15.84
C ILE A 394 17.32 -12.67 -16.98
N GLN A 395 16.93 -12.85 -18.25
CA GLN A 395 17.77 -12.52 -19.41
C GLN A 395 18.09 -11.02 -19.52
N ALA A 396 17.20 -10.14 -19.04
CA ALA A 396 17.43 -8.70 -19.02
C ALA A 396 18.48 -8.25 -17.98
N LEU A 397 18.70 -9.04 -16.91
CA LEU A 397 19.70 -8.72 -15.87
C LEU A 397 21.13 -8.56 -16.44
N GLY A 398 21.45 -9.26 -17.52
CA GLY A 398 22.75 -9.17 -18.19
C GLY A 398 23.03 -7.81 -18.85
N ALA A 399 22.01 -6.97 -19.09
CA ALA A 399 22.19 -5.62 -19.60
C ALA A 399 22.48 -4.58 -18.49
N ILE A 400 22.29 -4.94 -17.22
CA ILE A 400 22.63 -4.09 -16.07
C ILE A 400 24.15 -3.96 -15.96
N HIS A 401 24.65 -2.76 -15.67
CA HIS A 401 26.08 -2.57 -15.39
C HIS A 401 26.49 -3.29 -14.09
N PRO A 402 27.54 -4.15 -14.08
CA PRO A 402 27.91 -4.95 -12.91
C PRO A 402 28.29 -4.15 -11.65
N SER A 403 28.68 -2.88 -11.77
CA SER A 403 28.95 -2.00 -10.63
C SER A 403 27.81 -1.05 -10.27
N SER A 404 26.61 -1.25 -10.84
CA SER A 404 25.43 -0.44 -10.49
C SER A 404 24.88 -0.84 -9.12
N LEU A 405 24.26 0.13 -8.43
CA LEU A 405 23.54 -0.10 -7.18
C LEU A 405 22.39 -1.12 -7.36
N MET A 406 21.78 -1.16 -8.54
CA MET A 406 20.76 -2.14 -8.91
C MET A 406 21.33 -3.57 -8.88
N ALA A 407 22.45 -3.83 -9.58
CA ALA A 407 23.10 -5.14 -9.57
C ALA A 407 23.56 -5.55 -8.16
N GLU A 408 24.10 -4.61 -7.37
CA GLU A 408 24.48 -4.86 -5.98
C GLU A 408 23.27 -5.26 -5.11
N ARG A 409 22.14 -4.58 -5.23
CA ARG A 409 20.89 -4.94 -4.52
C ARG A 409 20.39 -6.34 -4.88
N PHE A 410 20.38 -6.71 -6.16
CA PHE A 410 20.00 -8.07 -6.57
C PHE A 410 20.94 -9.12 -5.98
N ARG A 411 22.26 -8.93 -6.03
CA ARG A 411 23.24 -9.87 -5.46
C ARG A 411 23.12 -10.04 -3.93
N LEU A 412 22.84 -8.96 -3.19
CA LEU A 412 22.89 -8.97 -1.73
C LEU A 412 21.54 -9.31 -1.06
N LEU A 413 20.42 -8.87 -1.63
CA LEU A 413 19.10 -8.98 -0.99
C LEU A 413 18.25 -10.12 -1.55
N HIS A 414 18.42 -10.47 -2.83
CA HIS A 414 17.50 -11.33 -3.57
C HIS A 414 18.25 -12.29 -4.50
N PRO A 415 18.86 -13.37 -3.96
CA PRO A 415 19.59 -14.34 -4.78
C PRO A 415 18.65 -14.96 -5.83
N VAL A 416 18.90 -14.59 -7.09
CA VAL A 416 18.13 -15.05 -8.25
C VAL A 416 18.23 -16.57 -8.34
N ARG A 417 17.08 -17.24 -8.37
CA ARG A 417 17.03 -18.68 -8.59
C ARG A 417 17.13 -18.95 -10.09
N TRP A 418 18.12 -19.74 -10.49
CA TRP A 418 18.40 -20.07 -11.90
C TRP A 418 17.54 -21.23 -12.42
N ASP A 419 16.28 -21.28 -11.99
CA ASP A 419 15.26 -22.19 -12.53
C ASP A 419 14.51 -21.43 -13.64
N ASN A 420 14.05 -22.12 -14.69
CA ASN A 420 13.28 -21.52 -15.80
C ASN A 420 13.96 -20.31 -16.50
N ILE A 421 15.27 -20.40 -16.78
CA ILE A 421 16.05 -19.29 -17.37
C ILE A 421 15.88 -19.10 -18.90
N LEU A 422 15.27 -20.08 -19.57
CA LEU A 422 15.04 -20.09 -21.02
C LEU A 422 13.54 -20.04 -21.29
N THR A 423 13.12 -19.32 -22.33
CA THR A 423 11.71 -19.33 -22.73
C THR A 423 11.34 -20.69 -23.34
N ARG A 424 10.07 -21.08 -23.24
CA ARG A 424 9.59 -22.30 -23.90
C ARG A 424 9.84 -22.24 -25.41
N SER A 425 10.27 -23.37 -25.96
CA SER A 425 10.79 -23.52 -27.31
C SER A 425 10.47 -24.93 -27.82
N ALA A 426 9.92 -25.05 -29.02
CA ALA A 426 9.71 -26.29 -29.75
C ALA A 426 10.96 -26.71 -30.56
N ALA A 427 11.79 -25.75 -30.96
CA ALA A 427 13.02 -25.99 -31.73
C ALA A 427 14.25 -26.37 -30.87
N GLY A 428 14.11 -26.40 -29.54
CA GLY A 428 15.20 -26.63 -28.59
C GLY A 428 15.82 -25.34 -28.05
N THR A 429 16.99 -25.43 -27.42
CA THR A 429 17.64 -24.29 -26.74
C THR A 429 18.27 -23.31 -27.73
N SER A 430 17.77 -22.07 -27.77
CA SER A 430 18.32 -20.99 -28.58
C SER A 430 19.72 -20.58 -28.10
N VAL A 431 20.68 -20.51 -29.04
CA VAL A 431 22.06 -20.06 -28.74
C VAL A 431 22.07 -18.61 -28.25
N ALA A 432 21.22 -17.75 -28.81
CA ALA A 432 21.10 -16.36 -28.39
C ALA A 432 20.56 -16.23 -26.96
N GLU A 433 19.57 -17.04 -26.57
CA GLU A 433 19.12 -17.10 -25.17
C GLU A 433 20.21 -17.58 -24.22
N ALA A 434 20.95 -18.64 -24.58
CA ALA A 434 22.05 -19.15 -23.76
C ALA A 434 23.13 -18.07 -23.52
N ILE A 435 23.44 -17.26 -24.52
CA ILE A 435 24.37 -16.11 -24.40
C ILE A 435 23.81 -15.05 -23.43
N ARG A 436 22.53 -14.66 -23.56
CA ARG A 436 21.90 -13.69 -22.63
C ARG A 436 21.87 -14.20 -21.20
N VAL A 437 21.53 -15.47 -21.00
CA VAL A 437 21.53 -16.14 -19.68
C VAL A 437 22.93 -16.15 -19.07
N HIS A 438 23.95 -16.54 -19.83
CA HIS A 438 25.32 -16.61 -19.31
C HIS A 438 25.86 -15.23 -18.91
N ARG A 439 25.53 -14.19 -19.69
CA ARG A 439 25.87 -12.80 -19.32
C ARG A 439 25.10 -12.33 -18.07
N SER A 440 23.85 -12.73 -17.90
CA SER A 440 23.05 -12.44 -16.71
C SER A 440 23.64 -13.12 -15.46
N GLN A 441 24.05 -14.38 -15.57
CA GLN A 441 24.78 -15.10 -14.52
C GLN A 441 26.05 -14.37 -14.12
N ALA A 442 26.86 -13.95 -15.09
CA ALA A 442 28.08 -13.18 -14.86
C ALA A 442 27.84 -11.84 -14.16
N CYS A 443 26.81 -11.09 -14.59
CA CYS A 443 26.42 -9.85 -13.93
C CYS A 443 25.99 -10.09 -12.47
N MET A 444 25.42 -11.25 -12.15
CA MET A 444 24.96 -11.58 -10.80
C MET A 444 26.01 -12.31 -9.92
N MET A 445 27.24 -12.52 -10.40
CA MET A 445 28.32 -13.09 -9.55
C MET A 445 28.81 -12.09 -8.49
N PRO A 446 29.17 -12.52 -7.27
CA PRO A 446 29.72 -11.64 -6.24
C PRO A 446 31.04 -10.98 -6.68
N SER A 447 31.21 -9.70 -6.33
CA SER A 447 32.42 -8.92 -6.59
C SER A 447 33.61 -9.41 -5.73
N GLY A 448 34.21 -10.53 -6.12
CA GLY A 448 35.34 -11.16 -5.42
C GLY A 448 35.95 -12.36 -6.15
N SER A 449 35.22 -13.00 -7.06
CA SER A 449 35.76 -14.00 -8.00
C SER A 449 36.14 -13.35 -9.33
N ASP A 450 37.30 -13.72 -9.90
CA ASP A 450 37.96 -13.07 -11.04
C ASP A 450 37.05 -12.69 -12.23
N TRP A 451 36.69 -11.41 -12.31
CA TRP A 451 36.16 -10.80 -13.54
C TRP A 451 37.12 -10.99 -14.74
N MET A 452 38.44 -11.04 -14.49
CA MET A 452 39.46 -11.33 -15.51
C MET A 452 39.39 -12.77 -16.04
N THR A 453 38.99 -13.73 -15.21
CA THR A 453 38.83 -15.13 -15.64
C THR A 453 37.52 -15.28 -16.40
N PHE A 454 36.46 -14.57 -15.98
CA PHE A 454 35.20 -14.51 -16.75
C PHE A 454 35.38 -13.87 -18.13
N SER A 455 36.03 -12.69 -18.25
CA SER A 455 36.31 -12.07 -19.56
C SER A 455 37.03 -13.05 -20.48
N ARG A 456 38.11 -13.70 -20.01
CA ARG A 456 38.84 -14.68 -20.84
C ARG A 456 37.98 -15.85 -21.29
N VAL A 457 37.09 -16.37 -20.44
CA VAL A 457 36.19 -17.48 -20.80
C VAL A 457 35.11 -17.01 -21.79
N PHE A 458 34.55 -15.81 -21.59
CA PHE A 458 33.57 -15.20 -22.48
C PHE A 458 34.17 -14.88 -23.86
N ASP A 459 35.37 -14.29 -23.89
CA ASP A 459 36.14 -14.02 -25.10
C ASP A 459 36.50 -15.33 -25.83
N VAL A 460 36.87 -16.39 -25.10
CA VAL A 460 37.14 -17.72 -25.68
C VAL A 460 35.87 -18.38 -26.23
N LEU A 461 34.73 -18.27 -25.55
CA LEU A 461 33.44 -18.80 -26.04
C LEU A 461 32.98 -18.06 -27.32
N LEU A 462 33.13 -16.74 -27.37
CA LEU A 462 32.86 -15.93 -28.57
C LEU A 462 33.83 -16.26 -29.72
N HIS A 463 35.13 -16.43 -29.43
CA HIS A 463 36.13 -16.83 -30.42
C HIS A 463 35.89 -18.24 -30.98
N LEU A 464 35.53 -19.20 -30.13
CA LEU A 464 35.20 -20.58 -30.54
C LEU A 464 33.97 -20.64 -31.45
N TRP A 465 33.06 -19.67 -31.35
CA TRP A 465 31.85 -19.57 -32.16
C TRP A 465 31.88 -18.48 -33.25
N LYS A 466 33.08 -18.04 -33.66
CA LYS A 466 33.30 -17.08 -34.76
C LYS A 466 32.53 -15.75 -34.64
N ILE A 467 32.34 -15.24 -33.42
CA ILE A 467 31.97 -13.84 -33.20
C ILE A 467 33.25 -13.10 -32.81
N PRO A 468 33.94 -12.40 -33.74
CA PRO A 468 35.17 -11.70 -33.41
C PRO A 468 34.87 -10.40 -32.68
N LEU A 469 35.62 -10.10 -31.62
CA LEU A 469 36.25 -8.79 -31.32
C LEU A 469 36.74 -8.70 -29.87
N LEU A 470 38.02 -8.35 -29.67
CA LEU A 470 38.39 -7.02 -29.15
C LEU A 470 39.92 -6.86 -29.02
N GLY A 471 40.50 -6.11 -29.96
CA GLY A 471 41.69 -5.33 -29.66
C GLY A 471 41.26 -3.97 -29.07
N SER A 472 42.07 -3.42 -28.16
CA SER A 472 41.86 -2.10 -27.52
C SER A 472 40.84 -2.01 -26.37
N PHE A 473 41.15 -2.69 -25.26
CA PHE A 473 40.79 -2.22 -23.90
C PHE A 473 42.03 -2.06 -23.00
N ARG A 474 43.17 -1.63 -23.59
CA ARG A 474 44.48 -1.60 -22.91
C ARG A 474 45.01 -0.19 -22.55
N SER A 475 44.35 0.89 -22.97
CA SER A 475 44.89 2.24 -22.89
C SER A 475 44.58 3.02 -21.59
N GLU A 476 43.49 2.73 -20.88
CA GLU A 476 43.02 3.61 -19.77
C GLU A 476 43.33 3.14 -18.34
N GLN A 477 44.08 2.05 -18.14
CA GLN A 477 44.62 1.70 -16.81
C GLN A 477 46.09 2.12 -16.59
N SER A 478 46.78 2.64 -17.62
CA SER A 478 48.20 2.99 -17.53
C SER A 478 48.48 4.43 -17.02
N THR A 479 47.48 5.32 -17.08
CA THR A 479 47.67 6.77 -16.82
C THR A 479 47.37 7.21 -15.38
N ARG A 480 47.13 6.28 -14.43
CA ARG A 480 46.97 6.59 -13.00
C ARG A 480 48.10 6.10 -12.08
N SER A 481 49.23 5.68 -12.65
CA SER A 481 50.42 5.19 -11.91
C SER A 481 51.70 6.04 -12.15
N SER A 482 51.56 7.35 -12.37
CA SER A 482 52.72 8.25 -12.52
C SER A 482 52.51 9.64 -11.90
N ARG A 483 52.23 9.67 -10.58
CA ARG A 483 52.43 10.86 -9.71
C ARG A 483 52.86 10.43 -8.30
N SER A 484 54.10 9.93 -8.19
CA SER A 484 54.76 9.63 -6.91
C SER A 484 56.28 9.64 -7.07
N LYS A 485 56.86 10.82 -7.35
CA LYS A 485 58.32 11.03 -7.40
C LYS A 485 58.77 12.51 -7.45
N VAL A 486 58.35 13.33 -6.49
CA VAL A 486 59.13 14.50 -6.05
C VAL A 486 58.95 14.69 -4.54
N ALA A 487 59.90 14.19 -3.76
CA ALA A 487 60.09 14.54 -2.37
C ALA A 487 61.58 14.43 -2.04
N ASN A 488 62.24 15.60 -1.89
CA ASN A 488 63.45 15.88 -1.09
C ASN A 488 64.24 17.05 -1.69
N PHE A 489 64.03 18.24 -1.10
CA PHE A 489 64.97 19.37 -0.90
C PHE A 489 64.12 20.60 -0.52
N LEU A 490 64.41 21.40 0.50
CA LEU A 490 65.23 21.21 1.71
C LEU A 490 64.67 22.14 2.80
N THR A 491 65.11 21.96 4.05
CA THR A 491 64.86 22.88 5.17
C THR A 491 65.70 24.16 5.07
N SER A 492 65.05 25.32 5.12
CA SER A 492 65.55 26.56 5.77
C SER A 492 64.39 27.53 6.01
#